data_AF-A0A4Y4K568-F1
#
_entry.id   AF-A0A4Y4K568-F1
#
_cell.length_a   1.000
_cell.length_b   1.000
_cell.length_c   1.000
_cell.angle_alpha   90.00
_cell.angle_beta   90.00
_cell.angle_gamma   90.00
#
_symmetry.space_group_name_H-M   'P 1'
#
loop_
_entity.id
_entity.type
_entity.pdbx_description
1 polymer ?
#
loop_
_entity_poly.entity_id
_entity_poly.type
_entity_poly.pdbx_seq_one_letter_code
_entity_poly.pdbx_strand_id
1 'polypeptide(L)'
;MTHSERAVSIREYAAHVVPGLLQTETYARAVLSVGRTLNNQEQLEERITARLERQERLSAPGRPEMWVILDEAVLRRPVGGQTVMREQLERLLEVASESHVTVQVLPFDQGEHDAMGGSLTVLTMPDESEVAYTEGAHYGQLIEDSAEVRSFTLTYDRLRAAALPPLMSLDMIRSVMEGNHRGAKVPSRSERRRVAQEQLQQSGGRQLRGGGGQVPRRRARP
;
A
#
# COMPACT_ATOMS: atom_id res chain seq x y z
N MET A 1 11.16 -1.97 -15.95
CA MET A 1 10.16 -1.04 -15.39
C MET A 1 10.89 0.16 -14.81
N THR A 2 11.08 1.20 -15.59
CA THR A 2 11.82 2.43 -15.23
C THR A 2 10.98 3.47 -14.48
N HIS A 3 9.64 3.33 -14.51
CA HIS A 3 8.72 4.32 -13.94
C HIS A 3 8.64 4.30 -12.40
N SER A 4 8.61 3.11 -11.78
CA SER A 4 8.59 3.00 -10.31
C SER A 4 9.86 3.57 -9.67
N GLU A 5 10.99 3.49 -10.37
CA GLU A 5 12.28 4.07 -9.98
C GLU A 5 12.36 5.60 -10.16
N ARG A 6 11.30 6.24 -10.63
CA ARG A 6 11.22 7.71 -10.73
C ARG A 6 9.98 8.29 -10.10
N ALA A 7 8.99 7.47 -9.78
CA ALA A 7 7.75 7.87 -9.13
C ALA A 7 8.01 8.56 -7.79
N VAL A 8 7.25 9.63 -7.52
CA VAL A 8 7.21 10.34 -6.23
C VAL A 8 6.09 9.80 -5.32
N SER A 9 5.14 9.06 -5.88
CA SER A 9 4.12 8.33 -5.13
C SER A 9 3.83 6.97 -5.78
N ILE A 10 3.67 5.95 -4.95
CA ILE A 10 3.34 4.57 -5.33
C ILE A 10 2.07 4.16 -4.58
N ARG A 11 0.98 3.93 -5.31
CA ARG A 11 -0.28 3.43 -4.78
C ARG A 11 -0.50 2.03 -5.32
N GLU A 12 -0.54 1.02 -4.46
CA GLU A 12 -0.63 -0.37 -4.90
C GLU A 12 -1.74 -1.13 -4.18
N TYR A 13 -2.61 -1.79 -4.94
CA TYR A 13 -3.47 -2.85 -4.46
C TYR A 13 -2.83 -4.20 -4.83
N ALA A 14 -2.53 -4.99 -3.82
CA ALA A 14 -1.88 -6.28 -3.96
C ALA A 14 -2.88 -7.41 -3.69
N ALA A 15 -3.27 -8.12 -4.75
CA ALA A 15 -4.28 -9.17 -4.67
C ALA A 15 -3.71 -10.52 -4.20
N HIS A 16 -2.43 -10.81 -4.46
CA HIS A 16 -1.91 -12.18 -4.40
C HIS A 16 -0.66 -12.37 -3.53
N VAL A 17 0.22 -11.39 -3.49
CA VAL A 17 1.49 -11.43 -2.75
C VAL A 17 1.81 -10.04 -2.22
N VAL A 18 2.61 -9.95 -1.16
CA VAL A 18 3.12 -8.67 -0.66
C VAL A 18 3.88 -7.94 -1.78
N PRO A 19 3.72 -6.60 -1.96
CA PRO A 19 4.47 -5.83 -2.95
C PRO A 19 5.97 -6.05 -2.84
N GLY A 20 6.65 -6.19 -3.97
CA GLY A 20 8.09 -6.51 -4.00
C GLY A 20 8.97 -5.54 -3.21
N LEU A 21 8.54 -4.28 -3.07
CA LEU A 21 9.24 -3.26 -2.29
C LEU A 21 9.18 -3.48 -0.77
N LEU A 22 8.23 -4.28 -0.29
CA LEU A 22 7.99 -4.56 1.13
C LEU A 22 8.35 -6.01 1.51
N GLN A 23 8.89 -6.80 0.58
CA GLN A 23 9.19 -8.21 0.81
C GLN A 23 10.46 -8.39 1.65
N THR A 24 10.51 -9.39 2.52
CA THR A 24 11.78 -9.91 3.05
C THR A 24 12.49 -10.72 1.96
N GLU A 25 13.80 -10.94 2.09
CA GLU A 25 14.53 -11.77 1.13
C GLU A 25 13.96 -13.20 1.07
N THR A 26 13.67 -13.80 2.23
CA THR A 26 13.13 -15.16 2.35
C THR A 26 11.77 -15.28 1.66
N TYR A 27 10.91 -14.27 1.81
CA TYR A 27 9.62 -14.21 1.12
C TYR A 27 9.79 -14.00 -0.39
N ALA A 28 10.66 -13.07 -0.80
CA ALA A 28 10.94 -12.81 -2.21
C ALA A 28 11.47 -14.05 -2.93
N ARG A 29 12.35 -14.81 -2.28
CA ARG A 29 12.87 -16.10 -2.76
C ARG A 29 11.76 -17.13 -2.91
N ALA A 30 10.85 -17.22 -1.93
CA ALA A 30 9.70 -18.11 -2.00
C ALA A 30 8.75 -17.75 -3.15
N VAL A 31 8.48 -16.47 -3.41
CA VAL A 31 7.63 -16.03 -4.54
C VAL A 31 8.33 -16.27 -5.87
N LEU A 32 9.60 -15.88 -6.01
CA LEU A 32 10.33 -15.97 -7.26
C LEU A 32 10.66 -17.39 -7.67
N SER A 33 10.78 -18.31 -6.72
CA SER A 33 11.01 -19.74 -7.00
C SER A 33 9.81 -20.42 -7.68
N VAL A 34 8.62 -19.82 -7.62
CA VAL A 34 7.40 -20.34 -8.21
C VAL A 34 7.26 -19.81 -9.64
N GLY A 35 7.57 -20.64 -10.64
CA GLY A 35 7.34 -20.32 -12.04
C GLY A 35 8.10 -21.23 -13.00
N ARG A 36 7.53 -21.49 -14.18
CA ARG A 36 8.16 -22.29 -15.24
C ARG A 36 9.34 -21.59 -15.95
N THR A 37 9.64 -20.34 -15.57
CA THR A 37 10.61 -19.47 -16.25
C THR A 37 11.96 -19.38 -15.52
N LEU A 38 12.16 -20.12 -14.43
CA LEU A 38 13.48 -20.25 -13.81
C LEU A 38 14.24 -21.38 -14.50
N ASN A 39 15.26 -21.01 -15.28
CA ASN A 39 16.07 -21.99 -16.00
C ASN A 39 17.27 -22.49 -15.17
N ASN A 40 17.69 -21.75 -14.12
CA ASN A 40 18.74 -22.16 -13.18
C ASN A 40 18.70 -21.34 -11.86
N GLN A 41 19.50 -21.74 -10.85
CA GLN A 41 19.61 -21.05 -9.56
C GLN A 41 20.20 -19.64 -9.66
N GLU A 42 21.13 -19.43 -10.58
CA GLU A 42 21.80 -18.14 -10.80
C GLU A 42 20.81 -17.03 -11.18
N GLN A 43 19.89 -17.32 -12.10
CA GLN A 43 18.82 -16.39 -12.49
C GLN A 43 17.86 -16.06 -11.33
N LEU A 44 17.67 -16.99 -10.40
CA LEU A 44 16.87 -16.72 -9.19
C LEU A 44 17.60 -15.73 -8.29
N GLU A 45 18.90 -15.95 -8.02
CA GLU A 45 19.70 -15.02 -7.21
C GLU A 45 19.74 -13.63 -7.85
N GLU A 46 19.97 -13.53 -9.16
CA GLU A 46 19.95 -12.24 -9.87
C GLU A 46 18.62 -11.49 -9.69
N ARG A 47 17.49 -12.20 -9.78
CA ARG A 47 16.16 -11.61 -9.59
C ARG A 47 15.91 -11.17 -8.14
N ILE A 48 16.43 -11.93 -7.18
CA ILE A 48 16.34 -11.58 -5.76
C ILE A 48 17.18 -10.33 -5.49
N THR A 49 18.45 -10.32 -5.92
CA THR A 49 19.34 -9.17 -5.79
C THR A 49 18.73 -7.92 -6.41
N ALA A 50 18.27 -7.99 -7.66
CA ALA A 50 17.62 -6.87 -8.33
C ALA A 50 16.32 -6.42 -7.64
N ARG A 51 15.65 -7.31 -6.88
CA ARG A 51 14.49 -6.91 -6.06
C ARG A 51 14.92 -6.19 -4.80
N LEU A 52 15.93 -6.70 -4.09
CA LEU A 52 16.45 -6.08 -2.87
C LEU A 52 17.07 -4.71 -3.15
N GLU A 53 17.84 -4.56 -4.22
CA GLU A 53 18.39 -3.27 -4.66
C GLU A 53 17.28 -2.23 -4.89
N ARG A 54 16.14 -2.64 -5.46
CA ARG A 54 14.99 -1.74 -5.62
C ARG A 54 14.34 -1.32 -4.30
N GLN A 55 14.43 -2.15 -3.25
CA GLN A 55 13.88 -1.79 -1.94
C GLN A 55 14.65 -0.65 -1.27
N GLU A 56 15.94 -0.50 -1.57
CA GLU A 56 16.77 0.58 -1.04
C GLU A 56 16.19 1.96 -1.38
N ARG A 57 15.39 2.06 -2.45
CA ARG A 57 14.62 3.25 -2.82
C ARG A 57 13.75 3.78 -1.69
N LEU A 58 13.14 2.92 -0.88
CA LEU A 58 12.26 3.35 0.22
C LEU A 58 13.06 4.00 1.36
N SER A 59 14.35 3.70 1.47
CA SER A 59 15.23 4.27 2.49
C SER A 59 16.06 5.46 1.98
N ALA A 60 16.03 5.74 0.67
CA ALA A 60 16.87 6.76 0.03
C ALA A 60 16.31 8.19 0.17
N PRO A 61 17.16 9.24 0.09
CA PRO A 61 16.70 10.60 -0.12
C PRO A 61 15.82 10.70 -1.38
N GLY A 62 14.66 11.36 -1.27
CA GLY A 62 13.69 11.42 -2.37
C GLY A 62 12.85 10.14 -2.55
N ARG A 63 12.79 9.29 -1.52
CA ARG A 63 11.86 8.15 -1.44
C ARG A 63 10.41 8.55 -1.81
N PRO A 64 9.67 7.68 -2.50
CA PRO A 64 8.28 7.95 -2.83
C PRO A 64 7.38 7.84 -1.59
N GLU A 65 6.28 8.58 -1.57
CA GLU A 65 5.15 8.23 -0.70
C GLU A 65 4.56 6.89 -1.16
N MET A 66 4.34 5.95 -0.25
CA MET A 66 3.83 4.62 -0.58
C MET A 66 2.54 4.33 0.17
N TRP A 67 1.49 3.94 -0.57
CA TRP A 67 0.23 3.49 0.01
C TRP A 67 -0.16 2.13 -0.56
N VAL A 68 -0.15 1.12 0.29
CA VAL A 68 -0.46 -0.25 -0.08
C VAL A 68 -1.79 -0.70 0.52
N ILE A 69 -2.61 -1.34 -0.29
CA ILE A 69 -3.80 -2.07 0.13
C ILE A 69 -3.53 -3.55 -0.14
N LEU A 70 -3.41 -4.34 0.91
CA LEU A 70 -3.24 -5.78 0.83
C LEU A 70 -4.60 -6.45 0.87
N ASP A 71 -4.92 -7.31 -0.09
CA ASP A 71 -6.04 -8.23 0.09
C ASP A 71 -5.77 -9.14 1.30
N GLU A 72 -6.80 -9.49 2.07
CA GLU A 72 -6.65 -10.43 3.19
C GLU A 72 -6.00 -11.76 2.77
N ALA A 73 -6.20 -12.21 1.53
CA ALA A 73 -5.55 -13.40 0.99
C ALA A 73 -4.02 -13.33 1.05
N VAL A 74 -3.44 -12.12 0.90
CA VAL A 74 -2.00 -11.91 1.00
C VAL A 74 -1.48 -12.25 2.40
N LEU A 75 -2.26 -11.94 3.44
CA LEU A 75 -1.87 -12.23 4.83
C LEU A 75 -2.08 -13.71 5.19
N ARG A 76 -3.07 -14.36 4.57
CA ARG A 76 -3.49 -15.72 4.91
C ARG A 76 -2.73 -16.82 4.19
N ARG A 77 -2.14 -16.52 3.03
CA ARG A 77 -1.41 -17.50 2.23
C ARG A 77 -0.03 -17.75 2.83
N PRO A 78 0.33 -18.99 3.21
CA PRO A 78 1.61 -19.28 3.86
C PRO A 78 2.76 -19.37 2.84
N VAL A 79 3.09 -18.25 2.19
CA VAL A 79 4.18 -18.17 1.21
C VAL A 79 5.51 -18.47 1.91
N GLY A 80 6.25 -19.45 1.39
CA GLY A 80 7.50 -19.93 2.00
C GLY A 80 7.31 -20.68 3.33
N GLY A 81 6.07 -20.99 3.72
CA GLY A 81 5.74 -21.60 5.00
C GLY A 81 5.53 -20.59 6.14
N GLN A 82 5.17 -21.09 7.33
CA GLN A 82 4.74 -20.23 8.45
C GLN A 82 5.85 -19.31 8.98
N THR A 83 7.10 -19.79 9.01
CA THR A 83 8.24 -18.98 9.48
C THR A 83 8.51 -17.79 8.57
N VAL A 84 8.59 -18.03 7.26
CA VAL A 84 8.79 -16.97 6.25
C VAL A 84 7.63 -15.99 6.27
N MET A 85 6.40 -16.48 6.36
CA MET A 85 5.23 -15.61 6.41
C MET A 85 5.20 -14.75 7.68
N ARG A 86 5.59 -15.31 8.84
CA ARG A 86 5.69 -14.54 10.09
C ARG A 86 6.70 -13.40 9.97
N GLU A 87 7.90 -13.70 9.47
CA GLU A 87 8.96 -12.71 9.22
C GLU A 87 8.45 -11.60 8.26
N GLN A 88 7.74 -11.98 7.20
CA GLN A 88 7.15 -11.04 6.27
C GLN A 88 6.09 -10.12 6.91
N LEU A 89 5.22 -10.67 7.77
CA LEU A 89 4.21 -9.88 8.47
C LEU A 89 4.84 -8.93 9.49
N GLU A 90 5.90 -9.36 10.18
CA GLU A 90 6.70 -8.51 11.06
C GLU A 90 7.31 -7.35 10.28
N ARG A 91 7.91 -7.62 9.12
CA ARG A 91 8.45 -6.59 8.23
C ARG A 91 7.39 -5.58 7.80
N LEU A 92 6.15 -6.01 7.52
CA LEU A 92 5.05 -5.11 7.18
C LEU A 92 4.68 -4.17 8.33
N LEU A 93 4.73 -4.65 9.57
CA LEU A 93 4.49 -3.82 10.76
C LEU A 93 5.62 -2.80 10.98
N GLU A 94 6.87 -3.19 10.72
CA GLU A 94 8.03 -2.30 10.81
C GLU A 94 7.96 -1.17 9.78
N VAL A 95 7.78 -1.49 8.48
CA VAL A 95 7.72 -0.45 7.43
C VAL A 95 6.54 0.49 7.61
N ALA A 96 5.40 0.00 8.11
CA ALA A 96 4.24 0.83 8.37
C ALA A 96 4.44 1.82 9.54
N SER A 97 5.53 1.70 10.31
CA SER A 97 5.92 2.71 11.28
C SER A 97 6.60 3.94 10.64
N GLU A 98 7.03 3.81 9.38
CA GLU A 98 7.62 4.92 8.64
C GLU A 98 6.54 5.88 8.12
N SER A 99 6.74 7.18 8.30
CA SER A 99 5.72 8.20 7.98
C SER A 99 5.31 8.27 6.50
N HIS A 100 6.12 7.70 5.61
CA HIS A 100 5.94 7.73 4.16
C HIS A 100 5.32 6.44 3.61
N VAL A 101 5.00 5.46 4.49
CA VAL A 101 4.41 4.17 4.11
C VAL A 101 3.09 4.01 4.86
N THR A 102 2.01 3.83 4.12
CA THR A 102 0.70 3.45 4.66
C THR A 102 0.33 2.06 4.19
N VAL A 103 0.01 1.17 5.13
CA VAL A 103 -0.49 -0.18 4.83
C VAL A 103 -1.94 -0.28 5.29
N GLN A 104 -2.81 -0.68 4.39
CA GLN A 104 -4.18 -1.06 4.65
C GLN A 104 -4.45 -2.50 4.25
N VAL A 105 -5.47 -3.10 4.84
CA VAL A 105 -5.95 -4.44 4.50
C VAL A 105 -7.37 -4.34 3.98
N LEU A 106 -7.63 -4.97 2.83
CA LEU A 106 -8.97 -5.20 2.31
C LEU A 106 -9.46 -6.56 2.85
N PRO A 107 -10.35 -6.58 3.85
CA PRO A 107 -10.84 -7.81 4.46
C PRO A 107 -11.80 -8.58 3.53
N PHE A 108 -11.85 -9.91 3.68
CA PHE A 108 -12.74 -10.76 2.88
C PHE A 108 -14.23 -10.44 3.06
N ASP A 109 -14.63 -9.88 4.21
CA ASP A 109 -16.01 -9.46 4.47
C ASP A 109 -16.48 -8.31 3.54
N GLN A 110 -15.54 -7.68 2.82
CA GLN A 110 -15.85 -6.68 1.81
C GLN A 110 -16.53 -7.30 0.57
N GLY A 111 -16.34 -8.59 0.31
CA GLY A 111 -16.90 -9.27 -0.85
C GLY A 111 -16.24 -8.86 -2.16
N GLU A 112 -17.05 -8.74 -3.22
CA GLU A 112 -16.58 -8.35 -4.54
C GLU A 112 -16.07 -6.91 -4.61
N HIS A 113 -15.14 -6.65 -5.52
CA HIS A 113 -14.61 -5.32 -5.81
C HIS A 113 -14.05 -5.22 -7.23
N ASP A 114 -13.86 -3.99 -7.72
CA ASP A 114 -13.51 -3.69 -9.11
C ASP A 114 -12.08 -4.14 -9.54
N ALA A 115 -11.32 -4.77 -8.64
CA ALA A 115 -9.95 -5.25 -8.87
C ALA A 115 -9.77 -6.75 -8.61
N MET A 116 -10.85 -7.54 -8.63
CA MET A 116 -10.75 -9.00 -8.45
C MET A 116 -9.92 -9.71 -9.54
N GLY A 117 -9.66 -9.05 -10.67
CA GLY A 117 -8.87 -9.60 -11.77
C GLY A 117 -7.35 -9.60 -11.55
N GLY A 118 -6.83 -8.89 -10.55
CA GLY A 118 -5.38 -8.80 -10.34
C GLY A 118 -4.93 -7.65 -9.46
N SER A 119 -3.61 -7.48 -9.38
CA SER A 119 -3.01 -6.34 -8.69
C SER A 119 -3.07 -5.09 -9.56
N LEU A 120 -3.12 -3.94 -8.91
CA LEU A 120 -3.15 -2.62 -9.56
C LEU A 120 -2.17 -1.70 -8.87
N THR A 121 -1.28 -1.07 -9.64
CA THR A 121 -0.39 -0.02 -9.17
C THR A 121 -0.67 1.27 -9.93
N VAL A 122 -0.78 2.39 -9.22
CA VAL A 122 -0.80 3.74 -9.79
C VAL A 122 0.44 4.46 -9.32
N LEU A 123 1.25 4.92 -10.28
CA LEU A 123 2.48 5.65 -10.05
C LEU A 123 2.25 7.11 -10.41
N THR A 124 2.64 8.02 -9.51
CA THR A 124 2.69 9.45 -9.81
C THR A 124 4.14 9.86 -10.02
N MET A 125 4.42 10.51 -11.14
CA MET A 125 5.75 10.92 -11.57
C MET A 125 6.08 12.35 -11.05
N PRO A 126 7.36 12.80 -11.11
CA PRO A 126 7.74 14.12 -10.62
C PRO A 126 7.09 15.29 -11.37
N ASP A 127 6.64 15.06 -12.61
CA ASP A 127 5.91 16.03 -13.44
C ASP A 127 4.38 15.96 -13.23
N GLU A 128 3.94 15.29 -12.17
CA GLU A 128 2.54 15.05 -11.79
C GLU A 128 1.75 14.16 -12.77
N SER A 129 2.41 13.62 -13.81
CA SER A 129 1.78 12.60 -14.65
C SER A 129 1.55 11.32 -13.87
N GLU A 130 0.45 10.64 -14.18
CA GLU A 130 0.12 9.34 -13.59
C GLU A 130 0.21 8.25 -14.65
N VAL A 131 0.76 7.10 -14.26
CA VAL A 131 0.70 5.85 -15.05
C VAL A 131 0.12 4.75 -14.18
N ALA A 132 -0.66 3.86 -14.80
CA ALA A 132 -1.19 2.68 -14.12
C ALA A 132 -0.50 1.43 -14.62
N TYR A 133 -0.37 0.44 -13.75
CA TYR A 133 0.15 -0.88 -14.07
C TYR A 133 -0.78 -1.93 -13.48
N THR A 134 -1.24 -2.86 -14.33
CA THR A 134 -2.05 -3.99 -13.88
C THR A 134 -1.28 -5.28 -14.08
N GLU A 135 -1.30 -6.15 -13.07
CA GLU A 135 -0.61 -7.44 -13.11
C GLU A 135 -1.57 -8.60 -12.82
N GLY A 136 -1.54 -9.59 -13.71
CA GLY A 136 -2.22 -10.88 -13.56
C GLY A 136 -1.25 -12.04 -13.82
N ALA A 137 -1.75 -13.27 -13.75
CA ALA A 137 -0.91 -14.49 -13.77
C ALA A 137 -0.01 -14.64 -15.01
N HIS A 138 -0.40 -14.07 -16.16
CA HIS A 138 0.31 -14.22 -17.44
C HIS A 138 0.52 -12.89 -18.19
N TYR A 139 0.10 -11.77 -17.60
CA TYR A 139 0.17 -10.47 -18.26
C TYR A 139 0.46 -9.38 -17.25
N GLY A 140 1.26 -8.41 -17.67
CA GLY A 140 1.45 -7.14 -17.00
C GLY A 140 1.29 -6.05 -18.05
N GLN A 141 0.44 -5.07 -17.79
CA GLN A 141 0.17 -3.99 -18.73
C GLN A 141 0.50 -2.66 -18.08
N LEU A 142 1.33 -1.85 -18.77
CA LEU A 142 1.53 -0.44 -18.45
C LEU A 142 0.52 0.38 -19.23
N ILE A 143 -0.18 1.28 -18.54
CA ILE A 143 -1.20 2.16 -19.08
C ILE A 143 -0.73 3.60 -18.89
N GLU A 144 -0.60 4.32 -20.01
CA GLU A 144 -0.17 5.72 -20.07
C GLU A 144 -1.26 6.64 -20.60
N ASP A 145 -2.33 6.09 -21.19
CA ASP A 145 -3.47 6.89 -21.63
C ASP A 145 -4.20 7.51 -20.44
N SER A 146 -4.31 8.84 -20.42
CA SER A 146 -4.81 9.57 -19.25
C SER A 146 -6.26 9.23 -18.87
N ALA A 147 -7.10 8.82 -19.83
CA ALA A 147 -8.48 8.46 -19.56
C ALA A 147 -8.56 7.08 -18.90
N GLU A 148 -7.78 6.12 -19.40
CA GLU A 148 -7.66 4.79 -18.79
C GLU A 148 -7.00 4.85 -17.40
N VAL A 149 -5.90 5.62 -17.25
CA VAL A 149 -5.24 5.82 -15.96
C VAL A 149 -6.24 6.36 -14.93
N ARG A 150 -7.06 7.36 -15.29
CA ARG A 150 -8.12 7.86 -14.40
C ARG A 150 -9.08 6.79 -13.94
N SER A 151 -9.47 5.87 -14.83
CA SER A 151 -10.35 4.75 -14.47
C SER A 151 -9.70 3.85 -13.42
N PHE A 152 -8.41 3.53 -13.59
CA PHE A 152 -7.68 2.75 -12.61
C PHE A 152 -7.46 3.50 -11.28
N THR A 153 -7.16 4.80 -11.32
CA THR A 153 -7.08 5.64 -10.11
C THR A 153 -8.39 5.61 -9.33
N LEU A 154 -9.54 5.71 -10.01
CA LEU A 154 -10.86 5.61 -9.38
C LEU A 154 -11.10 4.23 -8.75
N THR A 155 -10.70 3.15 -9.43
CA THR A 155 -10.75 1.79 -8.88
C THR A 155 -9.92 1.69 -7.60
N TYR A 156 -8.68 2.18 -7.62
CA TYR A 156 -7.82 2.20 -6.44
C TYR A 156 -8.46 2.98 -5.28
N ASP A 157 -9.02 4.16 -5.55
CA ASP A 157 -9.66 4.98 -4.52
C ASP A 157 -10.88 4.30 -3.89
N ARG A 158 -11.65 3.53 -4.66
CA ARG A 158 -12.75 2.72 -4.14
C ARG A 158 -12.26 1.61 -3.21
N LEU A 159 -11.17 0.93 -3.58
CA LEU A 159 -10.53 -0.08 -2.72
C LEU A 159 -10.05 0.54 -1.42
N ARG A 160 -9.39 1.72 -1.51
CA ARG A 160 -8.89 2.46 -0.34
C ARG A 160 -10.02 2.80 0.63
N ALA A 161 -11.16 3.24 0.11
CA ALA A 161 -12.33 3.57 0.91
C ALA A 161 -13.01 2.34 1.53
N ALA A 162 -12.85 1.16 0.93
CA ALA A 162 -13.41 -0.11 1.40
C ALA A 162 -12.48 -0.85 2.38
N ALA A 163 -11.18 -0.60 2.30
CA ALA A 163 -10.16 -1.20 3.15
C ALA A 163 -10.33 -0.76 4.62
N LEU A 164 -9.78 -1.56 5.53
CA LEU A 164 -9.67 -1.21 6.93
C LEU A 164 -8.85 0.08 7.12
N PRO A 165 -9.20 0.94 8.08
CA PRO A 165 -8.33 2.04 8.48
C PRO A 165 -6.91 1.54 8.81
N PRO A 166 -5.85 2.34 8.63
CA PRO A 166 -4.46 1.89 8.80
C PRO A 166 -4.20 1.20 10.15
N LEU A 167 -4.65 1.78 11.27
CA LEU A 167 -4.46 1.17 12.59
C LEU A 167 -5.12 -0.21 12.72
N MET A 168 -6.36 -0.35 12.23
CA MET A 168 -7.07 -1.63 12.25
C MET A 168 -6.44 -2.65 11.29
N SER A 169 -5.81 -2.19 10.22
CA SER A 169 -5.06 -3.02 9.29
C SER A 169 -3.81 -3.60 9.97
N LEU A 170 -3.09 -2.78 10.74
CA LEU A 170 -1.94 -3.25 11.54
C LEU A 170 -2.36 -4.24 12.63
N ASP A 171 -3.50 -4.01 13.29
CA ASP A 171 -4.06 -4.95 14.26
C ASP A 171 -4.40 -6.30 13.60
N MET A 172 -4.96 -6.26 12.38
CA MET A 172 -5.25 -7.48 11.62
C MET A 172 -3.98 -8.22 11.22
N ILE A 173 -2.96 -7.51 10.72
CA ILE A 173 -1.64 -8.08 10.39
C ILE A 173 -1.04 -8.76 11.62
N ARG A 174 -1.04 -8.08 12.78
CA ARG A 174 -0.54 -8.62 14.05
C ARG A 174 -1.33 -9.87 14.49
N SER A 175 -2.65 -9.82 14.40
CA SER A 175 -3.53 -10.95 14.75
C SER A 175 -3.24 -12.18 13.90
N VAL A 176 -3.02 -12.01 12.59
CA VAL A 176 -2.65 -13.09 11.67
C VAL A 176 -1.26 -13.62 12.01
N MET A 177 -0.27 -12.75 12.23
CA MET A 177 1.11 -13.10 12.58
C MET A 177 1.18 -13.94 13.86
N GLU A 178 0.39 -13.61 14.88
CA GLU A 178 0.35 -14.33 16.15
C GLU A 178 -0.42 -15.66 16.07
N GLY A 179 -1.15 -15.92 14.99
CA GLY A 179 -2.04 -17.09 14.87
C GLY A 179 -3.33 -16.95 15.69
N ASN A 180 -3.60 -15.76 16.24
CA ASN A 180 -4.78 -15.43 17.03
C ASN A 180 -6.02 -15.23 16.16
N HIS A 181 -5.84 -15.17 14.84
CA HIS A 181 -6.90 -14.89 13.88
C HIS A 181 -7.75 -16.14 13.53
N ARG A 182 -8.38 -16.73 14.55
CA ARG A 182 -9.54 -17.62 14.37
C ARG A 182 -10.78 -16.76 14.14
N GLY A 183 -10.93 -16.25 12.92
CA GLY A 183 -12.09 -15.46 12.51
C GLY A 183 -12.35 -14.25 13.41
N ALA A 184 -11.34 -13.41 13.65
CA ALA A 184 -11.51 -12.22 14.48
C ALA A 184 -12.70 -11.40 13.94
N LYS A 185 -13.51 -10.86 14.86
CA LYS A 185 -14.67 -10.02 14.56
C LYS A 185 -14.21 -8.75 13.83
N VAL A 186 -14.01 -8.84 12.51
CA VAL A 186 -13.81 -7.68 11.65
C VAL A 186 -15.06 -6.82 11.80
N PRO A 187 -14.93 -5.54 12.21
CA PRO A 187 -16.09 -4.67 12.34
C PRO A 187 -16.79 -4.57 11.00
N SER A 188 -18.12 -4.62 11.03
CA SER A 188 -18.93 -4.52 9.84
C SER A 188 -18.57 -3.27 9.04
N ARG A 189 -18.82 -3.31 7.73
CA ARG A 189 -18.58 -2.16 6.83
C ARG A 189 -19.14 -0.83 7.37
N SER A 190 -20.27 -0.88 8.06
CA SER A 190 -20.91 0.28 8.70
C SER A 190 -20.08 0.85 9.86
N GLU A 191 -19.49 -0.01 10.69
CA GLU A 191 -18.66 0.36 11.82
C GLU A 191 -17.31 0.92 11.36
N ARG A 192 -16.69 0.33 10.33
CA ARG A 192 -15.45 0.84 9.73
C ARG A 192 -15.59 2.27 9.21
N ARG A 193 -16.71 2.57 8.53
CA ARG A 193 -17.01 3.92 8.01
C ARG A 193 -17.13 4.96 9.13
N ARG A 194 -17.71 4.58 10.28
CA ARG A 194 -17.83 5.46 11.46
C ARG A 194 -16.46 5.79 12.05
N VAL A 195 -15.61 4.78 12.25
CA VAL A 195 -14.26 4.96 12.79
C VAL A 195 -13.39 5.86 11.89
N ALA A 196 -13.48 5.68 10.56
CA ALA A 196 -12.76 6.53 9.62
C ALA A 196 -13.18 8.02 9.72
N GLN A 197 -14.49 8.29 9.92
CA GLN A 197 -14.98 9.65 10.11
C GLN A 197 -14.49 10.28 11.42
N GLU A 198 -14.46 9.50 12.52
CA GLU A 198 -13.95 9.96 13.81
C GLU A 198 -12.46 10.30 13.75
N GLN A 199 -11.65 9.46 13.09
CA GLN A 199 -10.21 9.70 12.93
C GLN A 199 -9.89 10.92 12.07
N LEU A 200 -10.66 11.16 11.00
CA LEU A 200 -10.53 12.36 10.17
C LEU A 200 -10.92 13.65 10.92
N GLN A 201 -11.86 13.57 11.86
CA GLN A 201 -12.23 14.72 12.70
C GLN A 201 -11.18 15.01 13.79
N GLN A 202 -10.52 13.98 14.31
CA GLN A 202 -9.47 14.12 15.32
C GLN A 202 -8.17 14.70 14.73
N SER A 203 -7.82 14.38 13.48
CA SER A 203 -6.64 14.95 12.81
C SER A 203 -6.81 16.43 12.42
N GLY A 204 -8.05 16.91 12.28
CA GLY A 204 -8.38 18.34 12.08
C GLY A 204 -8.24 19.22 13.35
N GLY A 205 -7.95 18.63 14.51
CA GLY A 205 -7.85 19.31 15.80
C GLY A 205 -6.54 20.09 16.05
N ARG A 206 -5.53 20.00 15.16
CA ARG A 206 -4.36 20.90 15.22
C ARG A 206 -4.76 22.28 14.71
N GLN A 207 -5.32 23.07 15.64
CA GLN A 207 -5.65 24.48 15.49
C GLN A 207 -4.51 25.23 14.77
N LEU A 208 -4.81 25.76 13.58
CA LEU A 208 -4.15 26.94 13.06
C LEU A 208 -4.37 28.04 14.10
N ARG A 209 -3.32 28.36 14.87
CA ARG A 209 -3.29 29.54 15.74
C ARG A 209 -3.47 30.77 14.86
N GLY A 210 -4.70 31.26 14.79
CA GLY A 210 -5.04 32.51 14.14
C GLY A 210 -4.28 33.65 14.80
N GLY A 211 -3.25 34.16 14.11
CA GLY A 211 -2.59 35.41 14.45
C GLY A 211 -3.55 36.57 14.21
N GLY A 212 -4.36 36.88 15.21
CA GLY A 212 -5.20 38.07 15.24
C GLY A 212 -4.35 39.33 15.37
N GLY A 213 -3.82 39.81 14.24
CA GLY A 213 -3.20 41.13 14.15
C GLY A 213 -4.28 42.21 14.19
N GLN A 214 -4.37 42.92 15.32
CA GLN A 214 -5.19 44.11 15.51
C GLN A 214 -4.90 45.16 14.42
N VAL A 215 -5.91 45.50 13.64
CA VAL A 215 -5.90 46.67 12.76
C VAL A 215 -6.35 47.88 13.60
N PRO A 216 -5.52 48.93 13.79
CA PRO A 216 -5.98 50.14 14.46
C PRO A 216 -6.75 51.02 13.47
N ARG A 217 -8.04 51.26 13.75
CA ARG A 217 -8.85 52.25 13.02
C ARG A 217 -8.72 53.64 13.67
N ARG A 218 -8.20 54.56 12.84
CA ARG A 218 -8.52 56.00 12.68
C ARG A 218 -8.28 56.99 13.84
N ARG A 219 -7.64 58.11 13.48
CA ARG A 219 -8.24 59.44 13.67
C ARG A 219 -7.86 60.38 12.53
N ALA A 220 -8.85 61.17 12.11
CA ALA A 220 -8.72 62.22 11.11
C ALA A 220 -8.75 63.59 11.80
N ARG A 221 -8.16 64.59 11.10
CA ARG A 221 -8.33 66.05 11.18
C ARG A 221 -7.46 66.84 12.17
N PRO A 222 -7.20 68.15 11.94
CA PRO A 222 -7.79 69.07 10.94
C PRO A 222 -7.09 69.11 9.59
#